data_AF-A0A9P9WD29-F1
#
_entry.id   AF-A0A9P9WD29-F1
#
_cell.length_a   1.000
_cell.length_b   1.000
_cell.length_c   1.000
_cell.angle_alpha   90.00
_cell.angle_beta   90.00
_cell.angle_gamma   90.00
#
_symmetry.space_group_name_H-M   'P 1'
#
loop_
_entity.id
_entity.type
_entity.pdbx_description
1 polymer ?
#
loop_
_entity_poly.entity_id
_entity_poly.type
_entity_poly.pdbx_seq_one_letter_code
_entity_poly.pdbx_strand_id
1 'polypeptide(L)'
;MSTQTSSSALPQRPVPKFSEGSDEAGLTQKLQGLLSSADSESTAVRGRWNLIPSGEGLERSFKFKTFAKTWDFMTAVALQCKLKNHHPEWSNVYNTTFIRWKTHSPQGLSALDVELAAICDSLARDFGEVVDKDASSEQSCSLGSGLADAAASNAGDCCIPKPKPKPKA
;
A
#
# COMPACT_ATOMS: atom_id res chain seq x y z
N MET A 1 -23.52 -17.93 -40.09
CA MET A 1 -23.11 -18.04 -38.67
C MET A 1 -21.94 -17.09 -38.47
N SER A 2 -22.20 -15.90 -37.93
CA SER A 2 -21.19 -14.85 -37.76
C SER A 2 -20.40 -15.13 -36.49
N THR A 3 -19.14 -15.51 -36.62
CA THR A 3 -18.22 -15.70 -35.49
C THR A 3 -17.81 -14.32 -34.97
N GLN A 4 -18.32 -13.95 -33.79
CA GLN A 4 -17.82 -12.81 -33.04
C GLN A 4 -16.47 -13.19 -32.42
N THR A 5 -15.40 -12.58 -32.90
CA THR A 5 -14.09 -12.65 -32.28
C THR A 5 -14.10 -11.77 -31.04
N SER A 6 -14.20 -12.39 -29.85
CA SER A 6 -14.04 -11.71 -28.57
C SER A 6 -12.57 -11.28 -28.41
N SER A 7 -12.32 -9.98 -28.45
CA SER A 7 -11.00 -9.40 -28.23
C SER A 7 -10.71 -9.41 -26.73
N SER A 8 -9.90 -10.36 -26.27
CA SER A 8 -9.37 -10.38 -24.92
C SER A 8 -8.31 -9.27 -24.80
N ALA A 9 -8.71 -8.13 -24.25
CA ALA A 9 -7.78 -7.06 -23.90
C ALA A 9 -6.88 -7.53 -22.75
N LEU A 10 -5.55 -7.48 -22.96
CA LEU A 10 -4.59 -7.70 -21.89
C LEU A 10 -4.90 -6.78 -20.70
N PRO A 11 -4.80 -7.26 -19.45
CA PRO A 11 -5.04 -6.42 -18.29
C PRO A 11 -4.05 -5.25 -18.32
N GLN A 12 -4.56 -4.04 -18.47
CA GLN A 12 -3.72 -2.85 -18.51
C GLN A 12 -3.05 -2.66 -17.14
N ARG A 13 -1.74 -2.39 -17.16
CA ARG A 13 -0.99 -2.06 -15.95
C ARG A 13 -1.60 -0.81 -15.32
N PRO A 14 -1.89 -0.80 -14.01
CA PRO A 14 -2.45 0.38 -13.37
C PRO A 14 -1.45 1.55 -13.48
N VAL A 15 -1.97 2.74 -13.76
CA VAL A 15 -1.19 3.98 -13.94
C VAL A 15 -1.36 4.84 -12.68
N PRO A 16 -0.28 5.41 -12.11
CA PRO A 16 -0.38 6.27 -10.93
C PRO A 16 -1.30 7.46 -11.18
N LYS A 17 -2.18 7.74 -10.21
CA LYS A 17 -3.03 8.92 -10.17
C LYS A 17 -2.71 9.69 -8.90
N PHE A 18 -2.05 10.83 -9.06
CA PHE A 18 -1.58 11.62 -7.93
C PHE A 18 -2.70 12.49 -7.36
N SER A 19 -2.60 12.76 -6.06
CA SER A 19 -3.46 13.71 -5.35
C SER A 19 -3.16 15.14 -5.83
N GLU A 20 -4.19 15.98 -5.88
CA GLU A 20 -4.07 17.38 -6.30
C GLU A 20 -2.99 18.13 -5.50
N GLY A 21 -2.15 18.90 -6.20
CA GLY A 21 -1.05 19.67 -5.58
C GLY A 21 0.24 18.85 -5.34
N SER A 22 0.29 17.60 -5.76
CA SER A 22 1.49 16.77 -5.69
C SER A 22 2.51 17.09 -6.79
N ASP A 23 3.80 16.99 -6.47
CA ASP A 23 4.89 17.02 -7.47
C ASP A 23 4.99 15.68 -8.19
N GLU A 24 4.23 15.53 -9.28
CA GLU A 24 4.13 14.26 -10.02
C GLU A 24 5.49 13.78 -10.54
N ALA A 25 6.35 14.69 -11.01
CA ALA A 25 7.65 14.33 -11.58
C ALA A 25 8.57 13.76 -10.50
N GLY A 26 8.69 14.45 -9.37
CA GLY A 26 9.50 13.98 -8.24
C GLY A 26 8.95 12.70 -7.60
N LEU A 27 7.62 12.57 -7.51
CA LEU A 27 6.99 11.38 -6.97
C LEU A 27 7.12 10.16 -7.86
N THR A 28 7.04 10.32 -9.19
CA THR A 28 7.18 9.22 -10.14
C THR A 28 8.52 8.50 -9.98
N GLN A 29 9.62 9.25 -9.82
CA GLN A 29 10.95 8.67 -9.62
C GLN A 29 11.04 7.87 -8.31
N LYS A 30 10.53 8.44 -7.20
CA LYS A 30 10.53 7.76 -5.90
C LYS A 30 9.66 6.51 -5.91
N LEU A 31 8.47 6.63 -6.51
CA LEU A 31 7.51 5.55 -6.66
C LEU A 31 8.11 4.38 -7.44
N GLN A 32 8.84 4.65 -8.53
CA GLN A 32 9.46 3.61 -9.34
C GLN A 32 10.40 2.69 -8.53
N GLY A 33 11.09 3.24 -7.52
CA GLY A 33 11.94 2.45 -6.62
C GLY A 33 11.17 1.51 -5.66
N LEU A 34 9.89 1.77 -5.42
CA LEU A 34 9.03 0.99 -4.53
C LEU A 34 8.23 -0.10 -5.25
N LEU A 35 7.94 0.10 -6.53
CA LEU A 35 7.08 -0.79 -7.29
C LEU A 35 7.77 -2.12 -7.64
N SER A 36 6.99 -3.21 -7.57
CA SER A 36 7.36 -4.47 -8.17
C SER A 36 7.19 -4.36 -9.69
N SER A 37 8.27 -4.54 -10.46
CA SER A 37 8.16 -4.55 -11.92
C SER A 37 7.78 -5.95 -12.40
N ALA A 38 6.80 -6.02 -13.31
CA ALA A 38 6.34 -7.28 -13.91
C ALA A 38 7.28 -7.81 -15.02
N ASP A 39 8.21 -6.98 -15.51
CA ASP A 39 9.05 -7.31 -16.65
C ASP A 39 10.25 -8.13 -16.17
N SER A 40 10.28 -9.43 -16.43
CA SER A 40 11.17 -10.44 -15.83
C SER A 40 12.68 -10.31 -16.14
N GLU A 41 13.11 -9.33 -16.93
CA GLU A 41 14.48 -9.30 -17.48
C GLU A 41 15.49 -8.38 -16.75
N SER A 42 15.04 -7.46 -15.88
CA SER A 42 15.96 -6.54 -15.19
C SER A 42 16.42 -7.05 -13.83
N THR A 43 17.75 -7.22 -13.66
CA THR A 43 18.44 -7.61 -12.42
C THR A 43 18.58 -6.48 -11.39
N ALA A 44 17.99 -5.31 -11.63
CA ALA A 44 17.99 -4.20 -10.68
C ALA A 44 17.18 -4.53 -9.42
N VAL A 45 17.58 -3.96 -8.27
CA VAL A 45 16.85 -4.07 -7.00
C VAL A 45 15.41 -3.60 -7.21
N ARG A 46 14.44 -4.52 -7.13
CA ARG A 46 13.02 -4.21 -7.31
C ARG A 46 12.37 -3.95 -5.96
N GLY A 47 11.49 -2.97 -5.93
CA GLY A 47 10.56 -2.81 -4.82
C GLY A 47 9.52 -3.93 -4.82
N ARG A 48 8.70 -3.97 -3.77
CA ARG A 48 7.70 -5.03 -3.55
C ARG A 48 6.29 -4.47 -3.35
N TRP A 49 6.10 -3.17 -3.56
CA TRP A 49 4.80 -2.54 -3.53
C TRP A 49 4.10 -2.70 -4.88
N ASN A 50 2.79 -2.78 -4.83
CA ASN A 50 1.94 -2.76 -6.01
C ASN A 50 1.09 -1.50 -6.00
N LEU A 51 0.85 -0.95 -7.18
CA LEU A 51 -0.14 0.10 -7.34
C LEU A 51 -1.54 -0.53 -7.32
N ILE A 52 -2.47 0.05 -6.55
CA ILE A 52 -3.84 -0.44 -6.54
C ILE A 52 -4.50 -0.25 -7.91
N PRO A 53 -5.55 -1.02 -8.26
CA PRO A 53 -6.18 -0.95 -9.58
C PRO A 53 -6.66 0.45 -9.99
N SER A 54 -7.07 1.29 -9.03
CA SER A 54 -7.51 2.66 -9.33
C SER A 54 -6.34 3.61 -9.69
N GLY A 55 -5.11 3.26 -9.30
CA GLY A 55 -3.91 4.09 -9.45
C GLY A 55 -3.65 5.03 -8.27
N GLU A 56 -4.52 5.09 -7.28
CA GLU A 56 -4.55 6.14 -6.26
C GLU A 56 -3.82 5.80 -4.96
N GLY A 57 -3.10 4.68 -4.92
CA GLY A 57 -2.54 4.15 -3.68
C GLY A 57 -1.60 2.98 -3.91
N LEU A 58 -0.89 2.60 -2.85
CA LEU A 58 0.09 1.52 -2.86
C LEU A 58 -0.29 0.46 -1.85
N GLU A 59 -0.14 -0.81 -2.22
CA GLU A 59 -0.41 -1.92 -1.32
C GLU A 59 0.68 -2.99 -1.34
N ARG A 60 0.88 -3.61 -0.19
CA ARG A 60 1.86 -4.67 0.00
C ARG A 60 1.55 -5.51 1.25
N SER A 61 1.89 -6.80 1.20
CA SER A 61 1.92 -7.67 2.37
C SER A 61 3.35 -7.84 2.91
N PHE A 62 3.45 -7.86 4.24
CA PHE A 62 4.67 -8.11 5.01
C PHE A 62 4.50 -9.37 5.84
N LYS A 63 5.52 -10.22 5.88
CA LYS A 63 5.50 -11.50 6.61
C LYS A 63 6.69 -11.61 7.55
N PHE A 64 6.44 -12.06 8.76
CA PHE A 64 7.48 -12.24 9.79
C PHE A 64 7.46 -13.66 10.36
N LYS A 65 8.44 -13.99 11.21
CA LYS A 65 8.53 -15.34 11.79
C LYS A 65 7.40 -15.65 12.78
N THR A 66 6.90 -14.64 13.50
CA THR A 66 5.92 -14.81 14.58
C THR A 66 4.94 -13.64 14.62
N PHE A 67 3.77 -13.84 15.21
CA PHE A 67 2.81 -12.76 15.48
C PHE A 67 3.42 -11.60 16.26
N ALA A 68 4.23 -11.90 17.28
CA ALA A 68 4.89 -10.86 18.09
C ALA A 68 5.78 -9.95 17.23
N LYS A 69 6.56 -10.53 16.29
CA LYS A 69 7.40 -9.74 15.37
C LYS A 69 6.58 -8.90 14.40
N THR A 70 5.47 -9.44 13.89
CA THR A 70 4.54 -8.66 13.07
C THR A 70 3.95 -7.49 13.85
N TRP A 71 3.58 -7.72 15.11
CA TRP A 71 3.03 -6.67 15.97
C TRP A 71 4.05 -5.59 16.35
N ASP A 72 5.31 -5.96 16.61
CA ASP A 72 6.41 -5.01 16.84
C ASP A 72 6.57 -4.07 15.63
N PHE A 73 6.58 -4.63 14.42
CA PHE A 73 6.61 -3.89 13.16
C PHE A 73 5.40 -2.95 13.03
N MET A 74 4.19 -3.46 13.23
CA MET A 74 2.95 -2.66 13.15
C MET A 74 2.96 -1.51 14.17
N THR A 75 3.49 -1.74 15.38
CA THR A 75 3.64 -0.70 16.42
C THR A 75 4.57 0.42 15.97
N ALA A 76 5.70 0.07 15.34
CA ALA A 76 6.62 1.05 14.79
C ALA A 76 5.99 1.85 13.63
N VAL A 77 5.24 1.20 12.74
CA VAL A 77 4.48 1.87 11.68
C VAL A 77 3.44 2.83 12.28
N ALA A 78 2.69 2.43 13.31
CA ALA A 78 1.70 3.27 13.97
C ALA A 78 2.32 4.55 14.57
N LEU A 79 3.54 4.48 15.11
CA LEU A 79 4.26 5.67 15.58
C LEU A 79 4.56 6.64 14.43
N GLN A 80 4.96 6.13 13.27
CA GLN A 80 5.22 6.95 12.08
C GLN A 80 3.92 7.58 11.55
N CYS A 81 2.80 6.84 11.58
CA CYS A 81 1.48 7.38 11.24
C CYS A 81 1.14 8.60 12.10
N LYS A 82 1.40 8.51 13.43
CA LYS A 82 1.17 9.61 14.36
C LYS A 82 2.04 10.83 14.07
N LEU A 83 3.32 10.63 13.73
CA LEU A 83 4.24 11.72 13.40
C LEU A 83 3.86 12.43 12.09
N LYS A 84 3.37 11.67 11.11
CA LYS A 84 3.00 12.16 9.77
C LYS A 84 1.54 12.58 9.65
N ASN A 85 0.71 12.26 10.65
CA ASN A 85 -0.74 12.41 10.63
C ASN A 85 -1.37 11.77 9.38
N HIS A 86 -0.90 10.56 9.03
CA HIS A 86 -1.35 9.80 7.87
C HIS A 86 -1.47 8.32 8.24
N HIS A 87 -2.58 7.68 7.92
CA HIS A 87 -2.93 6.37 8.45
C HIS A 87 -3.15 5.36 7.31
N PRO A 88 -2.71 4.11 7.47
CA PRO A 88 -2.91 3.10 6.45
C PRO A 88 -4.30 2.48 6.56
N GLU A 89 -4.74 1.89 5.46
CA GLU A 89 -5.71 0.80 5.49
C GLU A 89 -4.93 -0.49 5.67
N TRP A 90 -5.16 -1.25 6.73
CA TRP A 90 -4.41 -2.49 6.96
C TRP A 90 -5.28 -3.63 7.47
N SER A 91 -4.78 -4.85 7.29
CA SER A 91 -5.32 -6.05 7.90
C SER A 91 -4.17 -6.93 8.38
N ASN A 92 -4.40 -7.70 9.43
CA ASN A 92 -3.37 -8.56 10.01
C ASN A 92 -3.93 -9.93 10.35
N VAL A 93 -3.23 -10.97 9.92
CA VAL A 93 -3.54 -12.37 10.22
C VAL A 93 -2.26 -13.05 10.67
N TYR A 94 -2.18 -13.36 11.96
CA TYR A 94 -1.03 -13.98 12.60
C TYR A 94 0.29 -13.25 12.26
N ASN A 95 1.15 -13.86 11.46
CA ASN A 95 2.47 -13.34 11.14
C ASN A 95 2.53 -12.54 9.84
N THR A 96 1.38 -12.25 9.22
CA THR A 96 1.28 -11.53 7.95
C THR A 96 0.39 -10.30 8.11
N THR A 97 0.90 -9.13 7.72
CA THR A 97 0.12 -7.89 7.68
C THR A 97 0.09 -7.31 6.27
N PHE A 98 -1.11 -7.01 5.80
CA PHE A 98 -1.35 -6.27 4.56
C PHE A 98 -1.48 -4.79 4.91
N ILE A 99 -0.80 -3.93 4.15
CA ILE A 99 -0.84 -2.48 4.30
C ILE A 99 -1.15 -1.86 2.95
N ARG A 100 -2.11 -0.93 2.93
CA ARG A 100 -2.37 -0.01 1.84
C ARG A 100 -2.26 1.43 2.32
N TRP A 101 -1.53 2.22 1.54
CA TRP A 101 -1.45 3.66 1.68
C TRP A 101 -2.28 4.32 0.59
N LYS A 102 -3.19 5.20 1.00
CA LYS A 102 -4.06 5.98 0.12
C LYS A 102 -4.36 7.32 0.77
N THR A 103 -4.34 8.40 0.00
CA THR A 103 -4.81 9.71 0.47
C THR A 103 -6.27 9.91 0.06
N HIS A 104 -7.14 10.18 1.05
CA HIS A 104 -8.58 10.37 0.84
C HIS A 104 -8.94 11.81 0.47
N SER A 105 -8.15 12.81 0.90
CA SER A 105 -8.42 14.23 0.65
C SER A 105 -7.15 15.09 0.57
N PRO A 106 -6.89 15.78 -0.57
CA PRO A 106 -7.51 15.54 -1.87
C PRO A 106 -7.24 14.10 -2.32
N GLN A 107 -8.22 13.48 -2.99
CA GLN A 107 -8.14 12.07 -3.37
C GLN A 107 -6.98 11.81 -4.34
N GLY A 108 -6.18 10.76 -4.08
CA GLY A 108 -5.12 10.30 -4.99
C GLY A 108 -3.88 9.79 -4.24
N LEU A 109 -2.86 9.38 -4.98
CA LEU A 109 -1.57 9.01 -4.41
C LEU A 109 -0.79 10.28 -4.05
N SER A 110 -0.34 10.41 -2.80
CA SER A 110 0.41 11.59 -2.34
C SER A 110 1.86 11.27 -1.96
N ALA A 111 2.61 12.32 -1.64
CA ALA A 111 3.97 12.18 -1.11
C ALA A 111 4.02 11.41 0.22
N LEU A 112 2.99 11.51 1.05
CA LEU A 112 2.91 10.80 2.33
C LEU A 112 2.76 9.29 2.12
N ASP A 113 1.99 8.88 1.11
CA ASP A 113 1.82 7.46 0.75
C ASP A 113 3.16 6.83 0.35
N VAL A 114 3.92 7.54 -0.52
CA VAL A 114 5.24 7.10 -0.98
C VAL A 114 6.27 7.10 0.16
N GLU A 115 6.26 8.12 1.01
CA GLU A 115 7.17 8.21 2.14
C GLU A 115 6.93 7.09 3.16
N LEU A 116 5.68 6.88 3.56
CA LEU A 116 5.33 5.85 4.55
C LEU A 116 5.51 4.43 4.00
N ALA A 117 5.29 4.21 2.70
CA ALA A 117 5.66 2.95 2.05
C ALA A 117 7.17 2.66 2.14
N ALA A 118 8.02 3.66 1.88
CA ALA A 118 9.47 3.52 2.01
C ALA A 118 9.91 3.29 3.48
N ILE A 119 9.26 3.95 4.44
CA ILE A 119 9.51 3.75 5.87
C ILE A 119 9.14 2.32 6.28
N CYS A 120 7.99 1.80 5.83
CA CYS A 120 7.61 0.41 6.06
C CYS A 120 8.67 -0.56 5.52
N ASP A 121 9.28 -0.29 4.36
CA ASP A 121 10.37 -1.12 3.84
C ASP A 121 11.62 -1.10 4.71
N SER A 122 11.96 0.05 5.30
CA SER A 122 13.07 0.15 6.25
C SER A 122 12.76 -0.63 7.53
N LEU A 123 11.60 -0.38 8.14
CA LEU A 123 11.18 -1.04 9.36
C LEU A 123 11.07 -2.56 9.16
N ALA A 124 10.52 -3.02 8.04
CA ALA A 124 10.41 -4.44 7.74
C ALA A 124 11.78 -5.13 7.70
N ARG A 125 12.80 -4.47 7.13
CA ARG A 125 14.19 -4.96 7.17
C ARG A 125 14.71 -5.04 8.60
N ASP A 126 14.51 -3.99 9.40
CA ASP A 126 14.99 -3.91 10.79
C ASP A 126 14.32 -4.96 11.71
N PHE A 127 13.03 -5.24 11.49
CA PHE A 127 12.27 -6.24 12.24
C PHE A 127 12.43 -7.68 11.71
N GLY A 128 13.22 -7.88 10.65
CA GLY A 128 13.54 -9.19 10.11
C GLY A 128 12.41 -9.83 9.31
N GLU A 129 11.85 -9.08 8.37
CA GLU A 129 10.89 -9.59 7.37
C GLU A 129 11.42 -10.87 6.70
N VAL A 130 10.55 -11.86 6.58
CA VAL A 130 10.80 -13.10 5.86
C VAL A 130 10.42 -12.88 4.40
N VAL A 131 11.44 -12.73 3.56
CA VAL A 131 11.29 -12.59 2.10
C VAL A 131 11.53 -13.96 1.49
N ASP A 132 10.46 -14.67 1.15
CA ASP A 132 10.54 -15.97 0.48
C ASP A 132 11.17 -15.76 -0.92
N LYS A 133 12.38 -16.29 -1.16
CA LYS A 133 13.11 -16.14 -2.44
C LYS A 133 12.47 -16.91 -3.60
N ASP A 134 11.64 -17.89 -3.28
CA ASP A 134 11.03 -18.84 -4.23
C ASP A 134 9.49 -18.83 -4.14
N ALA A 135 8.87 -17.68 -3.87
CA ALA A 135 7.42 -17.55 -4.00
C ALA A 135 7.01 -17.42 -5.48
N SER A 136 7.35 -18.42 -6.29
CA SER A 136 6.67 -18.67 -7.55
C SER A 136 5.23 -19.05 -7.24
N SER A 137 4.32 -18.18 -7.69
CA SER A 137 2.96 -18.49 -8.15
C SER A 137 2.05 -19.33 -7.25
N GLU A 138 0.90 -18.73 -6.89
CA GLU A 138 -0.38 -19.38 -6.53
C GLU A 138 -0.76 -19.57 -5.05
N GLN A 139 0.02 -19.05 -4.10
CA GLN A 139 -0.49 -18.84 -2.74
C GLN A 139 -0.12 -17.45 -2.19
N SER A 140 -0.18 -16.44 -3.05
CA SER A 140 -0.45 -15.07 -2.59
C SER A 140 -1.84 -15.10 -2.00
N CYS A 141 -1.92 -15.39 -0.70
CA CYS A 141 -3.10 -15.21 0.10
C CYS A 141 -3.74 -13.88 -0.29
N SER A 142 -4.84 -13.94 -1.04
CA SER A 142 -5.77 -12.86 -1.34
C SER A 142 -6.51 -12.39 -0.08
N LEU A 143 -5.85 -12.53 1.08
CA LEU A 143 -6.38 -12.36 2.43
C LEU A 143 -6.34 -10.92 2.93
N GLY A 144 -5.86 -9.96 2.14
CA GLY A 144 -5.54 -8.63 2.64
C GLY A 144 -6.57 -7.56 2.32
N SER A 145 -6.89 -7.41 1.03
CA SER A 145 -7.60 -6.24 0.51
C SER A 145 -9.04 -6.18 1.00
N GLY A 146 -9.84 -7.23 0.82
CA GLY A 146 -11.27 -7.17 1.12
C GLY A 146 -11.61 -6.81 2.58
N LEU A 147 -10.81 -7.29 3.55
CA LEU A 147 -11.01 -6.93 4.96
C LEU A 147 -10.59 -5.47 5.23
N ALA A 148 -9.48 -5.03 4.64
CA ALA A 148 -9.02 -3.65 4.74
C ALA A 148 -10.02 -2.69 4.07
N ASP A 149 -10.54 -3.04 2.88
CA ASP A 149 -11.55 -2.31 2.13
C ASP A 149 -12.82 -2.10 2.98
N ALA A 150 -13.31 -3.19 3.60
CA ALA A 150 -14.49 -3.15 4.45
C ALA A 150 -14.28 -2.29 5.71
N ALA A 151 -13.11 -2.39 6.34
CA ALA A 151 -12.77 -1.59 7.51
C ALA A 151 -12.65 -0.09 7.16
N ALA A 152 -11.95 0.23 6.07
CA ALA A 152 -11.76 1.60 5.59
C ALA A 152 -13.10 2.27 5.26
N SER A 153 -13.99 1.55 4.57
CA SER A 153 -15.33 2.04 4.23
C SER A 153 -16.18 2.38 5.46
N ASN A 154 -16.05 1.59 6.53
CA ASN A 154 -16.80 1.80 7.77
C ASN A 154 -16.19 2.86 8.70
N ALA A 155 -14.88 3.09 8.63
CA ALA A 155 -14.17 4.03 9.50
C ALA A 155 -14.40 5.51 9.13
N GLY A 156 -14.77 5.78 7.87
CA GLY A 156 -14.94 7.13 7.34
C GLY A 156 -13.60 7.84 7.07
N ASP A 157 -13.66 9.15 6.81
CA ASP A 157 -12.50 9.93 6.37
C ASP A 157 -11.52 10.18 7.54
N CYS A 158 -10.53 9.31 7.65
CA CYS A 158 -9.54 9.31 8.73
C CYS A 158 -8.45 10.39 8.56
N CYS A 159 -8.38 11.02 7.38
CA CYS A 159 -7.33 11.98 7.02
C CYS A 159 -7.75 13.45 7.21
N ILE A 160 -9.02 13.73 7.52
CA ILE A 160 -9.50 15.08 7.80
C ILE A 160 -9.36 15.38 9.29
N PRO A 161 -8.69 16.48 9.70
CA PRO A 161 -8.67 16.92 11.08
C PRO A 161 -10.09 17.11 11.60
N LYS A 162 -10.45 16.38 12.67
CA LYS A 162 -11.77 16.55 13.29
C LYS A 162 -11.90 17.99 13.83
N PRO A 163 -13.03 18.68 13.59
CA PRO A 163 -13.24 20.02 14.12
C PRO A 163 -13.17 19.99 15.65
N LYS A 164 -12.48 20.96 16.25
CA LYS A 164 -12.40 21.08 17.71
C LYS A 164 -13.81 21.26 18.28
N PRO A 165 -14.18 20.58 19.38
CA PRO A 165 -15.47 20.79 20.02
C PRO A 165 -15.58 22.26 20.44
N LYS A 166 -16.73 22.88 20.16
CA LYS A 166 -17.00 24.25 20.61
C LYS A 166 -16.94 24.28 22.15
N PRO A 167 -16.36 25.33 22.76
CA PRO A 167 -16.41 25.48 24.21
C PRO A 167 -17.88 25.45 24.65
N LYS A 168 -18.18 24.71 25.72
CA LYS A 168 -19.52 24.72 26.32
C LYS A 168 -19.77 26.14 26.82
N ALA A 169 -20.86 26.75 26.36
CA ALA A 169 -21.35 28.04 26.84
C ALA A 169 -21.76 27.95 28.32
#